data_AF-A0A1F6DXV8-F1
#
_entry.id   AF-A0A1F6DXV8-F1
#
_cell.length_a   1.000
_cell.length_b   1.000
_cell.length_c   1.000
_cell.angle_alpha   90.00
_cell.angle_beta   90.00
_cell.angle_gamma   90.00
#
_symmetry.space_group_name_H-M   'P 1'
#
loop_
_entity.id
_entity.type
_entity.pdbx_description
1 polymer ?
#
loop_
_entity_poly.entity_id
_entity_poly.type
_entity_poly.pdbx_seq_one_letter_code
_entity_poly.pdbx_strand_id
1 'polypeptide(L)'
;MRPLSVLRSRNAFCAWTLIGASLFFLFTTTIAHAQADRSYEYAKISQDITVRRDASIAVQETQTYDFVGVYHMGFRNIPYDKIGAISDVSVRDADTGEVYTYSASRLEKTNPLSWGQFTVYDDNDSFNIEWYFDVGEHTGHYQHTWVLSYTVHGAVSFYPDHDELYWNLYTSYTVPVAATEAWVRLPEKDTAPQSVLYSSTEQTYSVEQTDDRTFHFVTRDSVAGDKLTIAVGWQKGMVSEAAYFADLLYIYFGFVLAVLVVVASVIFGFLHWYFTEVYRKGRGTIIPEYKPPRGLRPAMAQLIVKEKINDATWPATIVDLAVRGYVRISKEEGGPVIFGFKAKGYRADRLKEYAQDQALLPFEKEFLTVLFESHADYFSTIEFQKEMSKAPLKSWAFQKKMGNLLKTLYADTDRETGAYEVPLEVKSKFIPGAMSNGPRVALMFFRVFASFIVAGIIITVTNFSVETVQLAALAVTSLVCGLLLFRHIHYNPRLNKEGYLLRDDWRGFKLYLSTAEQHRLQNLTPDLFEKYLPYAMIFKIEKKWAKAFDSMNLPQPAWYGSGSGGASNFTGGISSGGGFSASVFSASFASSFTSAFASSGAGGGGGGGGGGGGGGGGAS
;
A
#
# COMPACT_ATOMS: atom_id res chain seq x y z
N MET A 1 73.00 -15.94 -2.42
CA MET A 1 72.61 -15.24 -3.67
C MET A 1 71.64 -14.12 -3.32
N ARG A 2 72.01 -12.87 -3.61
CA ARG A 2 71.08 -11.77 -3.99
C ARG A 2 70.22 -12.25 -5.20
N PRO A 3 69.15 -11.58 -5.70
CA PRO A 3 68.51 -10.31 -5.26
C PRO A 3 66.96 -10.18 -5.54
N LEU A 4 66.41 -8.97 -5.24
CA LEU A 4 65.39 -8.15 -5.99
C LEU A 4 63.92 -8.65 -6.08
N SER A 5 62.85 -7.85 -6.16
CA SER A 5 62.55 -6.39 -6.27
C SER A 5 61.00 -6.26 -6.28
N VAL A 6 60.33 -5.43 -5.47
CA VAL A 6 59.94 -4.00 -5.64
C VAL A 6 58.75 -3.68 -6.59
N LEU A 7 57.74 -2.98 -6.01
CA LEU A 7 56.79 -1.93 -6.49
C LEU A 7 55.32 -2.23 -6.99
N ARG A 8 54.37 -1.84 -6.09
CA ARG A 8 53.12 -1.02 -6.19
C ARG A 8 52.20 -1.02 -7.43
N SER A 9 50.87 -1.05 -7.18
CA SER A 9 49.90 0.00 -7.58
C SER A 9 48.54 -0.10 -6.82
N ARG A 10 47.66 0.91 -7.01
CA ARG A 10 46.57 1.42 -6.14
C ARG A 10 45.18 0.79 -6.39
N ASN A 11 44.36 0.82 -5.32
CA ASN A 11 42.90 0.93 -5.19
C ASN A 11 41.98 0.08 -6.10
N ALA A 12 41.28 -0.87 -5.46
CA ALA A 12 39.81 -0.92 -5.33
C ALA A 12 39.44 -2.36 -4.98
N PHE A 13 38.99 -2.67 -3.75
CA PHE A 13 38.31 -3.94 -3.51
C PHE A 13 37.38 -3.87 -2.29
N CYS A 14 36.13 -4.16 -2.55
CA CYS A 14 35.06 -4.40 -1.60
C CYS A 14 34.76 -5.90 -1.73
N ALA A 15 34.94 -6.71 -0.67
CA ALA A 15 34.31 -8.03 -0.56
C ALA A 15 34.57 -8.65 0.82
N TRP A 16 33.49 -8.77 1.60
CA TRP A 16 32.96 -9.99 2.23
C TRP A 16 33.86 -10.97 3.01
N THR A 17 33.22 -11.49 4.08
CA THR A 17 33.41 -12.77 4.81
C THR A 17 34.62 -12.87 5.76
N LEU A 18 34.41 -12.83 7.08
CA LEU A 18 33.84 -13.85 8.02
C LEU A 18 34.88 -14.88 8.52
N ILE A 19 35.05 -14.82 9.85
CA ILE A 19 35.30 -15.90 10.82
C ILE A 19 36.75 -16.25 11.18
N GLY A 20 36.99 -16.21 12.50
CA GLY A 20 37.86 -17.16 13.21
C GLY A 20 39.14 -16.53 13.74
N ALA A 21 39.17 -15.93 14.93
CA ALA A 21 39.21 -16.57 16.25
C ALA A 21 40.60 -16.43 16.88
N SER A 22 40.58 -15.84 18.07
CA SER A 22 41.42 -16.13 19.24
C SER A 22 42.83 -15.53 19.37
N LEU A 23 42.90 -14.62 20.34
CA LEU A 23 43.88 -14.54 21.42
C LEU A 23 45.35 -14.30 21.06
N PHE A 24 45.80 -13.06 21.24
CA PHE A 24 47.08 -12.80 21.89
C PHE A 24 47.00 -11.48 22.68
N PHE A 25 47.11 -11.60 24.01
CA PHE A 25 47.31 -10.51 24.95
C PHE A 25 48.62 -9.78 24.62
N LEU A 26 48.59 -8.45 24.53
CA LEU A 26 49.78 -7.61 24.71
C LEU A 26 49.34 -6.21 25.18
N PHE A 27 49.78 -5.90 26.40
CA PHE A 27 49.77 -4.64 27.13
C PHE A 27 49.56 -3.36 26.30
N THR A 28 48.42 -2.70 26.48
CA THR A 28 48.29 -1.25 26.25
C THR A 28 48.35 -0.54 27.58
N THR A 29 49.41 0.24 27.78
CA THR A 29 49.54 1.23 28.84
C THR A 29 48.35 2.20 28.77
N THR A 30 47.45 2.12 29.75
CA THR A 30 46.44 3.13 30.00
C THR A 30 47.14 4.40 30.49
N ILE A 31 47.24 5.40 29.63
CA ILE A 31 47.42 6.79 30.10
C ILE A 31 46.09 7.16 30.74
N ALA A 32 45.99 6.95 32.06
CA ALA A 32 44.93 7.53 32.86
C ALA A 32 45.03 9.05 32.70
N HIS A 33 44.21 9.63 31.83
CA HIS A 33 43.91 11.04 31.94
C HIS A 33 43.19 11.17 33.27
N ALA A 34 43.79 11.90 34.21
CA ALA A 34 43.08 12.37 35.38
C ALA A 34 41.88 13.17 34.88
N GLN A 35 40.70 12.55 34.88
CA GLN A 35 39.46 13.27 34.68
C GLN A 35 39.34 14.15 35.91
N ALA A 36 39.63 15.44 35.78
CA ALA A 36 39.25 16.39 36.82
C ALA A 36 37.78 16.14 37.14
N ASP A 37 37.41 16.07 38.43
CA ASP A 37 36.04 15.90 38.88
C ASP A 37 35.18 17.02 38.28
N ARG A 38 34.48 16.72 37.17
CA ARG A 38 33.53 17.65 36.57
C ARG A 38 32.18 17.40 37.20
N SER A 39 31.61 18.42 37.83
CA SER A 39 30.27 18.40 38.37
C SER A 39 29.53 19.68 37.97
N TYR A 40 28.21 19.62 37.98
CA TYR A 40 27.40 20.81 37.89
C TYR A 40 26.12 20.60 38.67
N GLU A 41 25.55 21.69 39.13
CA GLU A 41 24.21 21.74 39.72
C GLU A 41 23.50 22.99 39.23
N TYR A 42 22.19 23.07 39.47
CA TYR A 42 21.45 24.29 39.24
C TYR A 42 21.42 25.10 40.52
N ALA A 43 22.12 26.23 40.55
CA ALA A 43 22.03 27.17 41.66
C ALA A 43 20.62 27.77 41.76
N LYS A 44 19.99 28.04 40.61
CA LYS A 44 18.61 28.54 40.56
C LYS A 44 17.92 28.19 39.25
N ILE A 45 16.65 27.79 39.33
CA ILE A 45 15.73 27.73 38.20
C ILE A 45 14.55 28.66 38.49
N SER A 46 14.25 29.53 37.53
CA SER A 46 13.21 30.55 37.66
C SER A 46 12.33 30.51 36.41
N GLN A 47 11.02 30.34 36.56
CA GLN A 47 10.08 30.33 35.42
C GLN A 47 9.01 31.39 35.57
N ASP A 48 8.94 32.31 34.62
CA ASP A 48 7.88 33.31 34.51
C ASP A 48 6.90 32.89 33.40
N ILE A 49 5.69 32.54 33.83
CA ILE A 49 4.66 31.93 33.00
C ILE A 49 3.48 32.90 32.91
N THR A 50 3.19 33.39 31.71
CA THR A 50 2.06 34.28 31.46
C THR A 50 0.99 33.55 30.64
N VAL A 51 -0.20 33.37 31.23
CA VAL A 51 -1.37 32.78 30.56
C VAL A 51 -2.04 33.84 29.69
N ARG A 52 -2.18 33.55 28.39
CA ARG A 52 -2.80 34.45 27.41
C ARG A 52 -4.28 34.10 27.19
N ARG A 53 -5.05 35.07 26.67
CA ARG A 53 -6.50 34.90 26.39
C ARG A 53 -6.82 33.86 25.32
N ASP A 54 -5.86 33.52 24.47
CA ASP A 54 -5.97 32.48 23.45
C ASP A 54 -5.68 31.07 23.99
N ALA A 55 -5.49 30.93 25.32
CA ALA A 55 -5.11 29.70 26.01
C ALA A 55 -3.68 29.19 25.71
N SER A 56 -2.86 29.97 25.00
CA SER A 56 -1.41 29.76 24.98
C SER A 56 -0.76 30.32 26.25
N ILE A 57 0.42 29.82 26.60
CA ILE A 57 1.23 30.37 27.68
C ILE A 57 2.58 30.84 27.12
N ALA A 58 3.03 32.01 27.58
CA ALA A 58 4.38 32.49 27.33
C ALA A 58 5.25 32.10 28.52
N VAL A 59 6.35 31.37 28.27
CA VAL A 59 7.28 30.95 29.32
C VAL A 59 8.61 31.64 29.11
N GLN A 60 9.12 32.26 30.15
CA GLN A 60 10.50 32.72 30.26
C GLN A 60 11.19 31.97 31.39
N GLU A 61 12.12 31.08 31.04
CA GLU A 61 12.83 30.21 31.97
C GLU A 61 14.28 30.68 32.11
N THR A 62 14.69 31.03 33.32
CA THR A 62 16.06 31.43 33.66
C THR A 62 16.73 30.30 34.43
N GLN A 63 17.83 29.78 33.91
CA GLN A 63 18.61 28.70 34.51
C GLN A 63 20.00 29.21 34.88
N THR A 64 20.31 29.25 36.17
CA THR A 64 21.63 29.54 36.69
C THR A 64 22.31 28.24 37.08
N TYR A 65 23.37 27.91 36.36
CA TYR A 65 24.21 26.76 36.61
C TYR A 65 25.33 27.12 37.58
N ASP A 66 25.82 26.15 38.32
CA ASP A 66 27.07 26.20 39.07
C ASP A 66 27.97 25.05 38.58
N PHE A 67 29.06 25.39 37.89
CA PHE A 67 29.94 24.44 37.23
C PHE A 67 31.25 24.25 38.00
N VAL A 68 31.75 23.01 37.98
CA VAL A 68 33.15 22.67 38.22
C VAL A 68 33.66 21.90 37.01
N GLY A 69 34.66 22.42 36.32
CA GLY A 69 35.25 21.85 35.10
C GLY A 69 34.80 22.53 33.81
N VAL A 70 34.87 21.79 32.70
CA VAL A 70 34.60 22.31 31.34
C VAL A 70 33.27 21.77 30.82
N TYR A 71 32.38 22.69 30.44
CA TYR A 71 31.06 22.42 29.85
C TYR A 71 30.86 23.25 28.58
N HIS A 72 30.11 22.68 27.64
CA HIS A 72 29.85 23.32 26.34
C HIS A 72 28.41 23.24 25.85
N MET A 73 27.50 22.75 26.69
CA MET A 73 26.12 22.48 26.27
C MET A 73 25.18 22.51 27.46
N GLY A 74 24.05 23.19 27.29
CA GLY A 74 22.90 23.13 28.17
C GLY A 74 21.72 22.47 27.46
N PHE A 75 20.76 22.00 28.23
CA PHE A 75 19.67 21.18 27.72
C PHE A 75 18.39 21.36 28.54
N ARG A 76 17.25 21.51 27.84
CA ARG A 76 15.90 21.55 28.42
C ARG A 76 14.99 20.58 27.67
N ASN A 77 14.41 19.63 28.40
CA ASN A 77 13.43 18.67 27.91
C ASN A 77 12.02 19.05 28.38
N ILE A 78 11.03 19.07 27.50
CA ILE A 78 9.64 19.40 27.81
C ILE A 78 8.73 18.28 27.25
N PRO A 79 8.11 17.45 28.11
CA PRO A 79 7.24 16.36 27.66
C PRO A 79 5.98 16.82 26.94
N TYR A 80 5.53 16.05 25.93
CA TYR A 80 4.28 16.29 25.18
C TYR A 80 3.01 15.75 25.84
N ASP A 81 3.12 15.11 27.00
CA ASP A 81 2.01 14.42 27.67
C ASP A 81 0.84 15.34 28.08
N LYS A 82 1.12 16.64 28.24
CA LYS A 82 0.17 17.66 28.71
C LYS A 82 0.13 18.93 27.85
N ILE A 83 0.76 18.92 26.67
CA ILE A 83 0.83 20.08 25.78
C ILE A 83 0.61 19.67 24.33
N GLY A 84 0.17 20.61 23.49
CA GLY A 84 -0.06 20.40 22.07
C GLY A 84 1.17 20.70 21.21
N ALA A 85 1.80 21.87 21.39
CA ALA A 85 2.94 22.31 20.59
C ALA A 85 3.76 23.39 21.32
N ILE A 86 5.00 23.62 20.87
CA ILE A 86 5.85 24.73 21.32
C ILE A 86 6.30 25.55 20.11
N SER A 87 6.27 26.88 20.22
CA SER A 87 6.72 27.82 19.19
C SER A 87 7.58 28.95 19.77
N ASP A 88 8.14 29.78 18.88
CA ASP A 88 8.83 31.04 19.24
C ASP A 88 10.00 30.87 20.23
N VAL A 89 10.74 29.77 20.11
CA VAL A 89 11.87 29.49 20.99
C VAL A 89 13.02 30.46 20.75
N SER A 90 13.57 31.01 21.82
CA SER A 90 14.80 31.77 21.83
C SER A 90 15.64 31.44 23.06
N VAL A 91 16.95 31.53 22.92
CA VAL A 91 17.91 31.35 24.01
C VAL A 91 18.82 32.56 24.05
N ARG A 92 19.08 33.08 25.25
CA ARG A 92 19.97 34.22 25.48
C ARG A 92 20.87 33.94 26.67
N ASP A 93 22.14 34.26 26.55
CA ASP A 93 23.07 34.34 27.66
C ASP A 93 22.75 35.59 28.49
N ALA A 94 22.45 35.39 29.78
CA ALA A 94 22.02 36.47 30.65
C ALA A 94 23.18 37.38 31.09
N ASP A 95 24.39 36.81 31.15
CA ASP A 95 25.58 37.49 31.67
C ASP A 95 26.18 38.41 30.61
N THR A 96 26.18 37.96 29.34
CA THR A 96 26.67 38.74 28.19
C THR A 96 25.56 39.51 27.48
N GLY A 97 24.30 39.08 27.62
CA GLY A 97 23.16 39.59 26.85
C GLY A 97 23.07 39.07 25.41
N GLU A 98 23.97 38.15 25.02
CA GLU A 98 24.01 37.59 23.66
C GLU A 98 22.80 36.70 23.38
N VAL A 99 22.06 37.02 22.31
CA VAL A 99 20.96 36.17 21.82
C VAL A 99 21.55 35.12 20.88
N TYR A 100 21.33 33.85 21.22
CA TYR A 100 21.92 32.74 20.47
C TYR A 100 21.22 32.57 19.12
N THR A 101 22.00 32.16 18.12
CA THR A 101 21.48 31.95 16.76
C THR A 101 20.86 30.56 16.63
N TYR A 102 19.69 30.48 15.99
CA TYR A 102 19.04 29.19 15.75
C TYR A 102 19.79 28.35 14.69
N SER A 103 20.00 27.07 15.00
CA SER A 103 20.51 26.04 14.11
C SER A 103 19.43 24.99 13.81
N ALA A 104 19.25 24.72 12.53
CA ALA A 104 18.33 23.71 12.01
C ALA A 104 18.82 22.25 12.19
N SER A 105 19.94 22.02 12.86
CA SER A 105 20.40 20.68 13.20
C SER A 105 21.15 20.67 14.51
N ARG A 106 21.16 19.51 15.17
CA ARG A 106 22.03 19.29 16.33
C ARG A 106 23.49 19.51 15.96
N LEU A 107 24.20 20.16 16.87
CA LEU A 107 25.58 20.58 16.67
C LEU A 107 26.51 19.77 17.58
N GLU A 108 27.79 19.74 17.22
CA GLU A 108 28.81 19.12 18.05
C GLU A 108 29.24 20.09 19.15
N LYS A 109 29.00 19.72 20.41
CA LYS A 109 29.32 20.55 21.59
C LYS A 109 30.80 20.94 21.71
N THR A 110 31.71 20.14 21.16
CA THR A 110 33.16 20.39 21.20
C THR A 110 33.67 21.23 20.03
N ASN A 111 32.82 21.54 19.05
CA ASN A 111 33.20 22.38 17.92
C ASN A 111 32.97 23.86 18.28
N PRO A 112 34.01 24.71 18.28
CA PRO A 112 33.87 26.13 18.61
C PRO A 112 32.89 26.89 17.73
N LEU A 113 32.67 26.44 16.49
CA LEU A 113 31.68 27.06 15.59
C LEU A 113 30.24 26.85 16.06
N SER A 114 29.99 25.88 16.94
CA SER A 114 28.65 25.61 17.49
C SER A 114 28.26 26.61 18.58
N TRP A 115 29.23 27.24 19.25
CA TRP A 115 28.98 28.07 20.42
C TRP A 115 28.26 29.37 20.04
N GLY A 116 27.37 29.85 20.92
CA GLY A 116 26.47 30.97 20.62
C GLY A 116 25.28 30.57 19.72
N GLN A 117 25.04 29.25 19.56
CA GLN A 117 23.90 28.73 18.82
C GLN A 117 23.03 27.83 19.69
N PHE A 118 21.76 27.73 19.32
CA PHE A 118 20.81 26.79 19.91
C PHE A 118 20.06 26.02 18.83
N THR A 119 19.53 24.87 19.18
CA THR A 119 18.71 24.03 18.30
C THR A 119 17.53 23.49 19.08
N VAL A 120 16.46 23.15 18.36
CA VAL A 120 15.29 22.48 18.94
C VAL A 120 14.97 21.24 18.13
N TYR A 121 14.48 20.20 18.80
CA TYR A 121 14.08 18.97 18.14
C TYR A 121 13.06 18.19 18.98
N ASP A 122 12.24 17.41 18.29
CA ASP A 122 11.33 16.46 18.89
C ASP A 122 11.98 15.09 19.04
N ASP A 123 11.75 14.46 20.19
CA ASP A 123 11.79 13.01 20.35
C ASP A 123 10.35 12.51 20.61
N ASN A 124 10.09 11.21 20.46
CA ASN A 124 8.74 10.63 20.45
C ASN A 124 7.80 11.14 21.58
N ASP A 125 8.36 11.50 22.74
CA ASP A 125 7.61 11.90 23.92
C ASP A 125 7.87 13.35 24.40
N SER A 126 8.77 14.10 23.74
CA SER A 126 9.21 15.41 24.26
C SER A 126 9.82 16.37 23.24
N PHE A 127 9.63 17.66 23.48
CA PHE A 127 10.32 18.75 22.82
C PHE A 127 11.63 19.07 23.56
N ASN A 128 12.72 19.26 22.82
CA ASN A 128 14.05 19.49 23.38
C ASN A 128 14.64 20.80 22.88
N ILE A 129 15.28 21.54 23.79
CA ILE A 129 16.07 22.73 23.48
C ILE A 129 17.51 22.46 23.92
N GLU A 130 18.45 22.56 22.99
CA GLU A 130 19.89 22.47 23.25
C GLU A 130 20.55 23.79 22.88
N TRP A 131 21.44 24.29 23.71
CA TRP A 131 22.27 25.45 23.40
C TRP A 131 23.72 25.17 23.71
N TYR A 132 24.61 25.70 22.88
CA TYR A 132 26.03 25.39 22.91
C TYR A 132 26.83 26.63 23.26
N PHE A 133 27.83 26.47 24.12
CA PHE A 133 28.59 27.57 24.71
C PHE A 133 30.02 27.13 25.03
N ASP A 134 30.86 28.06 25.48
CA ASP A 134 32.17 27.74 26.04
C ASP A 134 32.36 28.43 27.38
N VAL A 135 32.34 27.63 28.45
CA VAL A 135 32.58 28.14 29.81
C VAL A 135 34.06 28.04 30.17
N GLY A 136 34.95 27.60 29.27
CA GLY A 136 36.36 27.41 29.61
C GLY A 136 36.57 26.41 30.76
N GLU A 137 37.81 26.34 31.27
CA GLU A 137 38.16 25.46 32.39
C GLU A 137 38.14 26.22 33.72
N HIS A 138 37.22 25.84 34.60
CA HIS A 138 37.11 26.37 35.95
C HIS A 138 37.36 25.27 36.99
N THR A 139 38.38 25.45 37.83
CA THR A 139 38.77 24.50 38.89
C THR A 139 37.99 24.67 40.20
N GLY A 140 37.11 25.68 40.28
CA GLY A 140 36.19 25.91 41.38
C GLY A 140 34.80 26.29 40.86
N HIS A 141 33.87 26.53 41.79
CA HIS A 141 32.48 26.91 41.49
C HIS A 141 32.42 28.16 40.62
N TYR A 142 31.81 28.02 39.43
CA TYR A 142 31.58 29.09 38.49
C TYR A 142 30.11 29.11 38.08
N GLN A 143 29.44 30.24 38.36
CA GLN A 143 28.05 30.41 38.02
C GLN A 143 27.86 31.13 36.70
N HIS A 144 26.90 30.65 35.91
CA HIS A 144 26.54 31.25 34.63
C HIS A 144 25.05 31.06 34.35
N THR A 145 24.42 32.06 33.72
CA THR A 145 22.97 32.11 33.58
C THR A 145 22.52 32.20 32.13
N TRP A 146 21.53 31.37 31.76
CA TRP A 146 20.83 31.45 30.48
C TRP A 146 19.33 31.72 30.67
N VAL A 147 18.74 32.43 29.71
CA VAL A 147 17.31 32.70 29.62
C VAL A 147 16.76 32.05 28.36
N LEU A 148 15.83 31.13 28.53
CA LEU A 148 15.03 30.52 27.48
C LEU A 148 13.68 31.25 27.43
N SER A 149 13.16 31.50 26.23
CA SER A 149 11.80 32.02 26.05
C SER A 149 11.08 31.27 24.95
N TYR A 150 9.84 30.84 25.21
CA TYR A 150 9.05 30.02 24.28
C TYR A 150 7.54 30.17 24.54
N THR A 151 6.73 29.95 23.51
CA THR A 151 5.27 29.88 23.60
C THR A 151 4.84 28.41 23.65
N VAL A 152 3.97 28.04 24.59
CA VAL A 152 3.41 26.70 24.68
C VAL A 152 1.92 26.75 24.36
N HIS A 153 1.48 25.84 23.50
CA HIS A 153 0.11 25.70 23.03
C HIS A 153 -0.52 24.45 23.63
N GLY A 154 -1.77 24.56 24.09
CA GLY A 154 -2.51 23.43 24.64
C GLY A 154 -2.07 22.96 26.04
N ALA A 155 -1.42 23.83 26.82
CA ALA A 155 -1.08 23.55 28.22
C ALA A 155 -2.27 23.76 29.19
N VAL A 156 -3.33 24.44 28.74
CA VAL A 156 -4.53 24.69 29.52
C VAL A 156 -5.56 23.58 29.28
N SER A 157 -6.03 22.97 30.37
CA SER A 157 -7.12 22.00 30.38
C SER A 157 -8.44 22.70 30.67
N PHE A 158 -9.48 22.36 29.91
CA PHE A 158 -10.82 22.93 30.05
C PHE A 158 -11.75 21.94 30.76
N TYR A 159 -12.08 22.19 32.03
CA TYR A 159 -13.06 21.39 32.80
C TYR A 159 -14.46 22.03 32.72
N PRO A 160 -15.55 21.40 33.18
CA PRO A 160 -16.88 22.03 33.11
C PRO A 160 -17.04 23.30 33.96
N ASP A 161 -16.34 23.38 35.09
CA ASP A 161 -16.50 24.41 36.12
C ASP A 161 -15.30 25.36 36.26
N HIS A 162 -14.12 24.95 35.78
CA HIS A 162 -12.88 25.74 35.82
C HIS A 162 -11.97 25.43 34.62
N ASP A 163 -10.94 26.25 34.45
CA ASP A 163 -9.80 25.99 33.56
C ASP A 163 -8.56 25.78 34.43
N GLU A 164 -7.62 24.97 33.97
CA GLU A 164 -6.42 24.63 34.75
C GLU A 164 -5.16 24.62 33.87
N LEU A 165 -4.11 25.29 34.32
CA LEU A 165 -2.76 25.09 33.82
C LEU A 165 -2.09 24.00 34.65
N TYR A 166 -1.68 22.91 34.01
CA TYR A 166 -0.86 21.87 34.62
C TYR A 166 0.51 21.85 33.94
N TRP A 167 1.55 22.33 34.63
CA TRP A 167 2.85 22.62 34.01
C TRP A 167 4.01 21.97 34.75
N ASN A 168 4.82 21.21 34.01
CA ASN A 168 6.04 20.59 34.50
C ASN A 168 7.19 21.60 34.50
N LEU A 169 7.57 22.10 35.68
CA LEU A 169 8.77 22.95 35.84
C LEU A 169 10.00 22.18 35.36
N TYR A 170 10.15 20.91 35.79
CA TYR A 170 11.12 19.97 35.24
C TYR A 170 10.80 18.51 35.64
N THR A 171 11.19 17.55 34.79
CA THR A 171 10.89 16.12 34.97
C THR A 171 12.11 15.19 34.80
N SER A 172 13.25 15.73 34.38
CA SER A 172 14.36 14.92 33.83
C SER A 172 15.74 15.35 34.32
N TYR A 173 15.85 16.22 35.31
CA TYR A 173 17.16 16.68 35.79
C TYR A 173 17.85 15.63 36.65
N THR A 174 19.07 15.28 36.29
CA THR A 174 19.89 14.24 36.95
C THR A 174 20.81 14.81 38.02
N VAL A 175 20.77 16.12 38.26
CA VAL A 175 21.59 16.84 39.24
C VAL A 175 20.68 17.62 40.20
N PRO A 176 21.15 17.98 41.40
CA PRO A 176 20.38 18.79 42.34
C PRO A 176 20.03 20.19 41.81
N VAL A 177 18.97 20.77 42.37
CA VAL A 177 18.55 22.16 42.13
C VAL A 177 18.42 22.86 43.48
N ALA A 178 19.28 23.84 43.75
CA ALA A 178 19.34 24.50 45.06
C ALA A 178 18.11 25.38 45.34
N ALA A 179 17.60 26.07 44.33
CA ALA A 179 16.38 26.88 44.44
C ALA A 179 15.56 26.85 43.15
N THR A 180 14.25 26.67 43.29
CA THR A 180 13.30 26.76 42.18
C THR A 180 12.19 27.75 42.52
N GLU A 181 11.98 28.71 41.63
CA GLU A 181 10.94 29.73 41.72
C GLU A 181 10.08 29.71 40.44
N ALA A 182 8.77 29.86 40.58
CA ALA A 182 7.89 30.01 39.42
C ALA A 182 6.80 31.05 39.68
N TRP A 183 6.53 31.89 38.68
CA TRP A 183 5.42 32.83 38.67
C TRP A 183 4.42 32.43 37.61
N VAL A 184 3.16 32.32 37.97
CA VAL A 184 2.05 32.14 37.03
C VAL A 184 1.17 33.39 37.05
N ARG A 185 1.07 34.07 35.92
CA ARG A 185 0.26 35.29 35.73
C ARG A 185 -0.97 35.00 34.91
N LEU A 186 -2.14 35.20 35.51
CA LEU A 186 -3.43 35.07 34.86
C LEU A 186 -3.79 36.34 34.04
N PRO A 187 -4.55 36.20 32.94
CA PRO A 187 -4.93 37.33 32.09
C PRO A 187 -5.91 38.28 32.79
N GLU A 188 -6.70 37.80 33.74
CA GLU A 188 -7.69 38.56 34.51
C GLU A 188 -7.63 38.20 36.00
N LYS A 189 -8.32 38.99 36.85
CA LYS A 189 -8.35 38.75 38.30
C LYS A 189 -9.21 37.54 38.61
N ASP A 190 -8.73 36.65 39.47
CA ASP A 190 -9.52 35.50 39.92
C ASP A 190 -10.10 35.71 41.31
N THR A 191 -11.30 35.19 41.52
CA THR A 191 -12.05 35.29 42.78
C THR A 191 -11.99 34.01 43.62
N ALA A 192 -11.61 32.87 43.04
CA ALA A 192 -11.49 31.59 43.74
C ALA A 192 -10.38 30.69 43.16
N PRO A 193 -9.12 31.15 43.11
CA PRO A 193 -8.06 30.35 42.52
C PRO A 193 -7.69 29.14 43.37
N GLN A 194 -7.32 28.06 42.70
CA GLN A 194 -6.68 26.90 43.32
C GLN A 194 -5.27 26.77 42.80
N SER A 195 -4.31 26.51 43.70
CA SER A 195 -2.92 26.31 43.33
C SER A 195 -2.29 25.22 44.16
N VAL A 196 -1.48 24.39 43.50
CA VAL A 196 -0.77 23.29 44.16
C VAL A 196 0.54 23.03 43.43
N LEU A 197 1.55 22.60 44.18
CA LEU A 197 2.83 22.14 43.66
C LEU A 197 3.01 20.68 44.05
N TYR A 198 3.31 19.86 43.05
CA TYR A 198 3.61 18.44 43.19
C TYR A 198 5.12 18.26 43.05
N SER A 199 5.72 17.57 44.02
CA SER A 199 7.09 17.07 43.94
C SER A 199 7.06 15.54 44.06
N SER A 200 7.94 14.86 43.31
CA SER A 200 8.07 13.40 43.40
C SER A 200 8.80 12.93 44.65
N THR A 201 9.48 13.85 45.34
CA THR A 201 10.11 13.64 46.64
C THR A 201 9.38 14.48 47.68
N GLU A 202 9.33 14.05 48.94
CA GLU A 202 8.63 14.81 50.00
C GLU A 202 9.41 16.09 50.36
N GLN A 203 9.34 17.11 49.50
CA GLN A 203 9.96 18.42 49.66
C GLN A 203 9.01 19.41 50.33
N THR A 204 9.56 20.34 51.11
CA THR A 204 8.79 21.49 51.62
C THR A 204 8.75 22.57 50.56
N TYR A 205 7.56 22.96 50.14
CA TYR A 205 7.33 24.04 49.20
C TYR A 205 6.42 25.11 49.81
N SER A 206 6.47 26.32 49.28
CA SER A 206 5.53 27.40 49.59
C SER A 206 4.85 27.90 48.32
N VAL A 207 3.54 28.13 48.43
CA VAL A 207 2.75 28.79 47.38
C VAL A 207 2.15 30.04 47.99
N GLU A 208 2.45 31.18 47.39
CA GLU A 208 1.90 32.48 47.79
C GLU A 208 1.23 33.13 46.59
N GLN A 209 0.03 33.67 46.80
CA GLN A 209 -0.59 34.54 45.82
C GLN A 209 -0.11 35.98 46.10
N THR A 210 0.76 36.50 45.24
CA THR A 210 1.39 37.82 45.44
C THR A 210 0.45 38.98 45.11
N ASP A 211 -0.53 38.74 44.23
CA ASP A 211 -1.62 39.67 43.90
C ASP A 211 -2.85 38.91 43.35
N ASP A 212 -3.92 39.61 42.97
CA ASP A 212 -5.18 39.00 42.46
C ASP A 212 -5.02 38.19 41.14
N ARG A 213 -3.81 38.09 40.57
CA ARG A 213 -3.51 37.45 39.28
C ARG A 213 -2.24 36.60 39.26
N THR A 214 -1.38 36.71 40.26
CA THR A 214 -0.02 36.17 40.23
C THR A 214 0.19 35.17 41.37
N PHE A 215 0.58 33.96 41.01
CA PHE A 215 0.95 32.89 41.95
C PHE A 215 2.46 32.72 41.92
N HIS A 216 3.07 32.69 43.10
CA HIS A 216 4.49 32.49 43.29
C HIS A 216 4.73 31.18 44.02
N PHE A 217 5.48 30.29 43.38
CA PHE A 217 5.86 28.98 43.89
C PHE A 217 7.33 28.99 44.23
N VAL A 218 7.69 28.47 45.40
CA VAL A 218 9.09 28.37 45.83
C VAL A 218 9.34 26.99 46.42
N THR A 219 10.43 26.36 46.00
CA THR A 219 11.01 25.16 46.63
C THR A 219 12.53 25.30 46.70
N ARG A 220 13.15 24.61 47.66
CA ARG A 220 14.60 24.65 47.92
C ARG A 220 15.16 23.25 48.07
N ASP A 221 16.45 23.13 47.76
CA ASP A 221 17.24 21.92 47.97
C ASP A 221 16.64 20.67 47.30
N SER A 222 16.17 20.80 46.05
CA SER A 222 15.65 19.68 45.27
C SER A 222 16.74 18.69 44.92
N VAL A 223 16.50 17.42 45.24
CA VAL A 223 17.46 16.33 45.02
C VAL A 223 17.55 15.95 43.54
N ALA A 224 18.68 15.34 43.16
CA ALA A 224 18.87 14.80 41.82
C ALA A 224 17.75 13.80 41.45
N GLY A 225 17.13 13.98 40.28
CA GLY A 225 16.05 13.14 39.79
C GLY A 225 14.65 13.56 40.25
N ASP A 226 14.50 14.62 41.04
CA ASP A 226 13.18 15.12 41.44
C ASP A 226 12.39 15.68 40.25
N LYS A 227 11.06 15.51 40.30
CA LYS A 227 10.11 16.00 39.31
C LYS A 227 9.21 17.01 39.98
N LEU A 228 9.14 18.21 39.42
CA LEU A 228 8.38 19.32 39.96
C LEU A 228 7.36 19.83 38.95
N THR A 229 6.12 19.90 39.41
CA THR A 229 4.97 20.23 38.59
C THR A 229 4.07 21.17 39.37
N ILE A 230 3.54 22.20 38.71
CA ILE A 230 2.57 23.13 39.29
C ILE A 230 1.23 22.93 38.63
N ALA A 231 0.15 23.13 39.39
CA ALA A 231 -1.19 23.28 38.86
C ALA A 231 -1.81 24.58 39.39
N VAL A 232 -2.40 25.35 38.48
CA VAL A 232 -3.16 26.57 38.81
C VAL A 232 -4.51 26.47 38.11
N GLY A 233 -5.58 26.41 38.89
CA GLY A 233 -6.96 26.41 38.43
C GLY A 233 -7.63 27.77 38.64
N TRP A 234 -8.40 28.23 37.65
CA TRP A 234 -9.13 29.49 37.68
C TRP A 234 -10.54 29.37 37.09
N GLN A 235 -11.40 30.34 37.39
CA GLN A 235 -12.79 30.37 36.89
C GLN A 235 -12.88 30.51 35.36
N LYS A 236 -13.94 29.94 34.77
CA LYS A 236 -14.21 30.02 33.33
C LYS A 236 -14.28 31.46 32.79
N GLY A 237 -13.93 31.61 31.52
CA GLY A 237 -14.11 32.84 30.75
C GLY A 237 -12.89 33.75 30.67
N MET A 238 -11.80 33.41 31.37
CA MET A 238 -10.53 34.13 31.29
C MET A 238 -9.73 33.82 30.01
N VAL A 239 -9.94 32.62 29.46
CA VAL A 239 -9.29 32.12 28.24
C VAL A 239 -10.36 31.61 27.25
N SER A 240 -10.05 31.67 25.97
CA SER A 240 -10.96 31.28 24.89
C SER A 240 -10.68 29.86 24.42
N GLU A 241 -11.55 28.93 24.78
CA GLU A 241 -11.52 27.55 24.26
C GLU A 241 -11.63 27.52 22.72
N ALA A 242 -12.41 28.43 22.13
CA ALA A 242 -12.53 28.55 20.68
C ALA A 242 -11.22 29.02 20.00
N ALA A 243 -10.45 29.89 20.67
CA ALA A 243 -9.16 30.35 20.14
C ALA A 243 -8.14 29.22 20.10
N TYR A 244 -8.13 28.35 21.13
CA TYR A 244 -7.31 27.14 21.14
C TYR A 244 -7.56 26.25 19.91
N PHE A 245 -8.84 25.96 19.58
CA PHE A 245 -9.15 25.15 18.41
C PHE A 245 -8.84 25.85 17.09
N ALA A 246 -8.96 27.18 17.02
CA ALA A 246 -8.59 27.96 15.84
C ALA A 246 -7.08 27.89 15.59
N ASP A 247 -6.27 27.97 16.64
CA ASP A 247 -4.81 27.89 16.54
C ASP A 247 -4.35 26.47 16.16
N LEU A 248 -4.96 25.44 16.76
CA LEU A 248 -4.75 24.06 16.34
C LEU A 248 -5.13 23.82 14.87
N LEU A 249 -6.26 24.36 14.42
CA LEU A 249 -6.66 24.30 13.01
C LEU A 249 -5.67 25.02 12.11
N TYR A 250 -5.12 26.16 12.50
CA TYR A 250 -4.10 26.87 11.73
C TYR A 250 -2.84 26.00 11.55
N ILE A 251 -2.38 25.36 12.62
CA ILE A 251 -1.22 24.46 12.62
C ILE A 251 -1.44 23.25 11.69
N TYR A 252 -2.68 22.76 11.55
CA TYR A 252 -2.99 21.55 10.77
C TYR A 252 -3.82 21.77 9.49
N PHE A 253 -4.13 23.01 9.11
CA PHE A 253 -5.09 23.31 8.04
C PHE A 253 -4.70 22.65 6.70
N GLY A 254 -3.42 22.71 6.33
CA GLY A 254 -2.92 22.07 5.11
C GLY A 254 -3.12 20.56 5.09
N PHE A 255 -3.01 19.89 6.25
CA PHE A 255 -3.28 18.46 6.36
C PHE A 255 -4.76 18.17 6.14
N VAL A 256 -5.64 18.93 6.79
CA VAL A 256 -7.11 18.81 6.60
C VAL A 256 -7.47 18.96 5.13
N LEU A 257 -6.92 19.97 4.45
CA LEU A 257 -7.19 20.21 3.03
C LEU A 257 -6.66 19.07 2.14
N ALA A 258 -5.48 18.51 2.44
CA ALA A 258 -4.96 17.36 1.72
C ALA A 258 -5.86 16.13 1.86
N VAL A 259 -6.38 15.85 3.07
CA VAL A 259 -7.36 14.78 3.29
C VAL A 259 -8.63 15.01 2.46
N LEU A 260 -9.14 16.24 2.44
CA LEU A 260 -10.32 16.60 1.64
C LEU A 260 -10.09 16.37 0.14
N VAL A 261 -8.92 16.70 -0.40
CA VAL A 261 -8.56 16.44 -1.80
C VAL A 261 -8.58 14.94 -2.11
N VAL A 262 -8.04 14.11 -1.21
CA VAL A 262 -8.06 12.64 -1.40
C VAL A 262 -9.50 12.12 -1.38
N VAL A 263 -10.31 12.53 -0.40
CA VAL A 263 -11.72 12.12 -0.29
C VAL A 263 -12.51 12.57 -1.53
N ALA A 264 -12.35 13.81 -1.95
CA ALA A 264 -12.99 14.34 -3.16
C ALA A 264 -12.56 13.57 -4.42
N SER A 265 -11.28 13.20 -4.54
CA SER A 265 -10.76 12.41 -5.66
C SER A 265 -11.33 11.00 -5.70
N VAL A 266 -11.50 10.35 -4.54
CA VAL A 266 -12.14 9.04 -4.43
C VAL A 266 -13.62 9.12 -4.80
N ILE A 267 -14.34 10.12 -4.28
CA ILE A 267 -15.74 10.36 -4.63
C ILE A 267 -15.88 10.61 -6.13
N PHE A 268 -15.04 11.47 -6.70
CA PHE A 268 -15.05 11.77 -8.13
C PHE A 268 -14.75 10.52 -8.97
N GLY A 269 -13.73 9.75 -8.62
CA GLY A 269 -13.41 8.49 -9.29
C GLY A 269 -14.56 7.49 -9.23
N PHE A 270 -15.22 7.37 -8.07
CA PHE A 270 -16.41 6.54 -7.89
C PHE A 270 -17.58 7.02 -8.73
N LEU A 271 -17.90 8.33 -8.72
CA LEU A 271 -18.98 8.91 -9.52
C LEU A 271 -18.71 8.73 -11.01
N HIS A 272 -17.49 9.01 -11.47
CA HIS A 272 -17.10 8.79 -12.86
C HIS A 272 -17.27 7.32 -13.24
N TRP A 273 -16.76 6.37 -12.45
CA TRP A 273 -16.98 4.94 -12.67
C TRP A 273 -18.46 4.57 -12.69
N TYR A 274 -19.24 5.03 -11.72
CA TYR A 274 -20.67 4.76 -11.62
C TYR A 274 -21.42 5.24 -12.86
N PHE A 275 -21.20 6.48 -13.30
CA PHE A 275 -21.85 7.04 -14.49
C PHE A 275 -21.33 6.45 -15.81
N THR A 276 -20.09 5.94 -15.85
CA THR A 276 -19.51 5.39 -17.08
C THR A 276 -19.69 3.88 -17.25
N GLU A 277 -19.74 3.10 -16.17
CA GLU A 277 -19.85 1.62 -16.20
C GLU A 277 -21.17 1.07 -15.65
N VAL A 278 -21.80 1.71 -14.67
CA VAL A 278 -22.98 1.15 -13.97
C VAL A 278 -24.28 1.78 -14.44
N TYR A 279 -24.31 3.10 -14.60
CA TYR A 279 -25.49 3.83 -15.02
C TYR A 279 -25.86 3.42 -16.46
N ARG A 280 -27.10 2.93 -16.60
CA ARG A 280 -27.60 2.10 -17.72
C ARG A 280 -27.10 2.54 -19.10
N LYS A 281 -26.25 1.72 -19.71
CA LYS A 281 -25.91 1.75 -21.13
C LYS A 281 -26.35 0.43 -21.79
N GLY A 282 -27.00 0.53 -22.95
CA GLY A 282 -27.61 -0.60 -23.67
C GLY A 282 -29.10 -0.38 -23.97
N ARG A 283 -29.77 -1.38 -24.55
CA ARG A 283 -31.21 -1.29 -24.91
C ARG A 283 -32.14 -1.44 -23.69
N GLY A 284 -31.62 -1.93 -22.56
CA GLY A 284 -32.38 -2.25 -21.35
C GLY A 284 -33.18 -3.56 -21.46
N THR A 285 -33.78 -3.84 -22.62
CA THR A 285 -34.44 -5.12 -22.93
C THR A 285 -33.49 -6.01 -23.74
N ILE A 286 -33.30 -7.26 -23.29
CA ILE A 286 -32.47 -8.25 -23.98
C ILE A 286 -33.35 -9.08 -24.92
N ILE A 287 -33.05 -9.02 -26.22
CA ILE A 287 -33.78 -9.75 -27.27
C ILE A 287 -33.03 -11.07 -27.51
N PRO A 288 -33.69 -12.25 -27.51
CA PRO A 288 -33.03 -13.52 -27.85
C PRO A 288 -32.45 -13.50 -29.27
N GLU A 289 -31.17 -13.88 -29.40
CA GLU A 289 -30.47 -14.01 -30.68
C GLU A 289 -30.23 -15.49 -30.98
N TYR A 290 -30.51 -15.95 -32.20
CA TYR A 290 -30.42 -17.37 -32.57
C TYR A 290 -29.04 -17.77 -33.09
N LYS A 291 -28.23 -16.80 -33.52
CA LYS A 291 -26.89 -17.00 -34.09
C LYS A 291 -25.88 -16.12 -33.35
N PRO A 292 -24.59 -16.50 -33.31
CA PRO A 292 -23.53 -15.64 -32.80
C PRO A 292 -23.56 -14.26 -33.48
N PRO A 293 -23.75 -13.16 -32.72
CA PRO A 293 -23.77 -11.82 -33.27
C PRO A 293 -22.50 -11.50 -34.06
N ARG A 294 -22.69 -10.94 -35.27
CA ARG A 294 -21.61 -10.63 -36.23
C ARG A 294 -20.68 -11.81 -36.57
N GLY A 295 -21.04 -13.05 -36.23
CA GLY A 295 -20.20 -14.23 -36.47
C GLY A 295 -18.85 -14.22 -35.75
N LEU A 296 -18.70 -13.45 -34.66
CA LEU A 296 -17.41 -13.35 -33.97
C LEU A 296 -17.03 -14.65 -33.28
N ARG A 297 -15.72 -14.93 -33.24
CA ARG A 297 -15.14 -16.09 -32.56
C ARG A 297 -15.38 -16.05 -31.04
N PRO A 298 -15.40 -17.22 -30.36
CA PRO A 298 -15.67 -17.29 -28.92
C PRO A 298 -14.76 -16.41 -28.05
N ALA A 299 -13.47 -16.31 -28.40
CA ALA A 299 -12.53 -15.46 -27.66
C ALA A 299 -12.87 -13.97 -27.75
N MET A 300 -13.31 -13.49 -28.92
CA MET A 300 -13.75 -12.10 -29.10
C MET A 300 -15.09 -11.87 -28.39
N ALA A 301 -16.03 -12.82 -28.49
CA ALA A 301 -17.31 -12.76 -27.77
C ALA A 301 -17.11 -12.65 -26.25
N GLN A 302 -16.16 -13.41 -25.69
CA GLN A 302 -15.77 -13.32 -24.29
C GLN A 302 -15.29 -11.92 -23.91
N LEU A 303 -14.50 -11.26 -24.76
CA LEU A 303 -14.04 -9.88 -24.51
C LEU A 303 -15.21 -8.90 -24.53
N ILE A 304 -16.15 -9.01 -25.47
CA ILE A 304 -17.32 -8.13 -25.50
C ILE A 304 -18.23 -8.34 -24.28
N VAL A 305 -18.50 -9.59 -23.89
CA VAL A 305 -19.46 -9.89 -22.81
C VAL A 305 -18.89 -9.63 -21.42
N LYS A 306 -17.61 -9.97 -21.21
CA LYS A 306 -16.96 -9.97 -19.89
C LYS A 306 -15.84 -8.95 -19.75
N GLU A 307 -15.41 -8.31 -20.84
CA GLU A 307 -14.33 -7.29 -20.87
C GLU A 307 -12.98 -7.82 -20.32
N LYS A 308 -12.88 -9.15 -20.23
CA LYS A 308 -11.71 -9.91 -19.77
C LYS A 308 -11.75 -11.35 -20.27
N ILE A 309 -10.57 -11.94 -20.38
CA ILE A 309 -10.37 -13.38 -20.61
C ILE A 309 -10.60 -14.16 -19.32
N ASN A 310 -11.07 -15.39 -19.44
CA ASN A 310 -11.24 -16.35 -18.35
C ASN A 310 -10.60 -17.71 -18.70
N ASP A 311 -10.63 -18.62 -17.74
CA ASP A 311 -10.24 -20.03 -17.84
C ASP A 311 -10.91 -20.80 -19.00
N ALA A 312 -12.11 -20.40 -19.41
CA ALA A 312 -12.83 -21.04 -20.52
C ALA A 312 -12.42 -20.53 -21.91
N THR A 313 -11.67 -19.42 -22.01
CA THR A 313 -11.43 -18.75 -23.30
C THR A 313 -10.60 -19.60 -24.26
N TRP A 314 -9.37 -19.98 -23.89
CA TRP A 314 -8.49 -20.78 -24.74
C TRP A 314 -9.05 -22.18 -25.02
N PRO A 315 -9.61 -22.91 -24.02
CA PRO A 315 -10.29 -24.18 -24.28
C PRO A 315 -11.44 -24.04 -25.29
N ALA A 316 -12.30 -23.02 -25.16
CA ALA A 316 -13.37 -22.77 -26.12
C ALA A 316 -12.83 -22.45 -27.52
N THR A 317 -11.74 -21.68 -27.63
CA THR A 317 -11.08 -21.42 -28.92
C THR A 317 -10.58 -22.72 -29.57
N ILE A 318 -10.02 -23.66 -28.81
CA ILE A 318 -9.59 -24.95 -29.36
C ILE A 318 -10.78 -25.78 -29.82
N VAL A 319 -11.88 -25.82 -29.06
CA VAL A 319 -13.09 -26.53 -29.47
C VAL A 319 -13.69 -25.90 -30.74
N ASP A 320 -13.69 -24.57 -30.86
CA ASP A 320 -14.16 -23.88 -32.08
C ASP A 320 -13.27 -24.16 -33.30
N LEU A 321 -11.95 -24.26 -33.10
CA LEU A 321 -11.01 -24.69 -34.14
C LEU A 321 -11.20 -26.18 -34.49
N ALA A 322 -11.57 -27.02 -33.52
CA ALA A 322 -11.83 -28.44 -33.72
C ALA A 322 -13.13 -28.67 -34.53
N VAL A 323 -14.19 -27.93 -34.19
CA VAL A 323 -15.45 -27.90 -34.97
C VAL A 323 -15.22 -27.42 -36.41
N ARG A 324 -14.28 -26.49 -36.62
CA ARG A 324 -13.85 -26.04 -37.97
C ARG A 324 -12.79 -26.94 -38.63
N GLY A 325 -12.48 -28.09 -38.03
CA GLY A 325 -11.61 -29.12 -38.60
C GLY A 325 -10.11 -28.82 -38.61
N TYR A 326 -9.63 -27.88 -37.80
CA TYR A 326 -8.18 -27.61 -37.67
C TYR A 326 -7.49 -28.58 -36.71
N VAL A 327 -8.23 -29.08 -35.71
CA VAL A 327 -7.71 -29.88 -34.62
C VAL A 327 -8.66 -31.04 -34.32
N ARG A 328 -8.12 -32.21 -33.96
CA ARG A 328 -8.87 -33.31 -33.34
C ARG A 328 -8.47 -33.43 -31.87
N ILE A 329 -9.45 -33.55 -30.99
CA ILE A 329 -9.24 -33.68 -29.55
C ILE A 329 -9.41 -35.14 -29.14
N SER A 330 -8.43 -35.69 -28.44
CA SER A 330 -8.48 -37.02 -27.84
C SER A 330 -8.15 -36.95 -26.34
N LYS A 331 -8.66 -37.93 -25.58
CA LYS A 331 -8.37 -38.04 -24.14
C LYS A 331 -7.07 -38.82 -23.96
N GLU A 332 -6.21 -38.34 -23.08
CA GLU A 332 -4.99 -39.04 -22.68
C GLU A 332 -5.15 -39.66 -21.29
N GLU A 333 -4.55 -40.84 -21.13
CA GLU A 333 -4.38 -41.47 -19.82
C GLU A 333 -3.09 -40.99 -19.14
N GLY A 334 -3.04 -41.09 -17.81
CA GLY A 334 -1.80 -40.80 -17.05
C GLY A 334 -1.61 -39.35 -16.61
N GLY A 335 -2.69 -38.56 -16.48
CA GLY A 335 -2.58 -37.20 -15.94
C GLY A 335 -2.14 -37.17 -14.46
N PRO A 336 -1.63 -36.01 -13.99
CA PRO A 336 -1.07 -35.87 -12.65
C PRO A 336 -2.11 -36.13 -11.55
N VAL A 337 -1.66 -36.68 -10.42
CA VAL A 337 -2.50 -36.85 -9.23
C VAL A 337 -2.54 -35.54 -8.46
N ILE A 338 -3.72 -34.94 -8.36
CA ILE A 338 -3.97 -33.70 -7.62
C ILE A 338 -4.95 -34.04 -6.49
N PHE A 339 -4.55 -33.81 -5.23
CA PHE A 339 -5.36 -34.14 -4.04
C PHE A 339 -5.95 -35.57 -4.04
N GLY A 340 -5.19 -36.56 -4.51
CA GLY A 340 -5.61 -37.96 -4.55
C GLY A 340 -6.46 -38.35 -5.78
N PHE A 341 -6.83 -37.41 -6.65
CA PHE A 341 -7.56 -37.69 -7.90
C PHE A 341 -6.64 -37.56 -9.11
N LYS A 342 -6.69 -38.54 -10.03
CA LYS A 342 -5.98 -38.45 -11.32
C LYS A 342 -6.69 -37.45 -12.23
N ALA A 343 -6.03 -36.33 -12.54
CA ALA A 343 -6.51 -35.40 -13.53
C ALA A 343 -6.58 -36.08 -14.92
N LYS A 344 -7.57 -35.72 -15.73
CA LYS A 344 -7.67 -36.21 -17.12
C LYS A 344 -6.76 -35.36 -18.00
N GLY A 345 -5.93 -35.99 -18.84
CA GLY A 345 -5.19 -35.32 -19.89
C GLY A 345 -5.96 -35.27 -21.20
N TYR A 346 -5.55 -34.34 -22.05
CA TYR A 346 -6.07 -34.18 -23.40
C TYR A 346 -4.95 -33.87 -24.38
N ARG A 347 -5.15 -34.40 -25.59
CA ARG A 347 -4.31 -34.19 -26.76
C ARG A 347 -5.12 -33.52 -27.86
N ALA A 348 -4.50 -32.58 -28.54
CA ALA A 348 -5.01 -31.89 -29.70
C ALA A 348 -4.11 -32.22 -30.89
N ASP A 349 -4.58 -33.00 -31.87
CA ASP A 349 -3.84 -33.35 -33.09
C ASP A 349 -4.17 -32.38 -34.22
N ARG A 350 -3.15 -31.84 -34.89
CA ARG A 350 -3.29 -30.94 -36.04
C ARG A 350 -3.79 -31.70 -37.27
N LEU A 351 -4.83 -31.19 -37.94
CA LEU A 351 -5.44 -31.85 -39.09
C LEU A 351 -5.09 -31.22 -40.45
N LYS A 352 -4.74 -29.94 -40.47
CA LYS A 352 -4.42 -29.19 -41.69
C LYS A 352 -3.35 -28.13 -41.44
N GLU A 353 -2.66 -27.77 -42.51
CA GLU A 353 -1.78 -26.61 -42.52
C GLU A 353 -2.61 -25.32 -42.46
N TYR A 354 -2.18 -24.35 -41.66
CA TYR A 354 -3.00 -23.20 -41.30
C TYR A 354 -2.31 -21.85 -41.49
N ALA A 355 -1.01 -21.85 -41.80
CA ALA A 355 -0.23 -20.61 -41.95
C ALA A 355 -0.85 -19.65 -42.99
N GLN A 356 -1.28 -20.17 -44.14
CA GLN A 356 -1.80 -19.39 -45.27
C GLN A 356 -3.33 -19.39 -45.40
N ASP A 357 -4.05 -20.01 -44.48
CA ASP A 357 -5.51 -20.11 -44.57
C ASP A 357 -6.17 -18.74 -44.26
N GLN A 358 -6.94 -18.20 -45.20
CA GLN A 358 -7.63 -16.91 -45.05
C GLN A 358 -8.88 -17.00 -44.16
N ALA A 359 -9.37 -18.22 -43.86
CA ALA A 359 -10.52 -18.42 -42.98
C ALA A 359 -10.18 -18.22 -41.49
N LEU A 360 -8.90 -18.25 -41.13
CA LEU A 360 -8.41 -17.99 -39.77
C LEU A 360 -8.04 -16.53 -39.58
N LEU A 361 -8.49 -15.99 -38.44
CA LEU A 361 -8.06 -14.66 -38.00
C LEU A 361 -6.58 -14.68 -37.54
N PRO A 362 -5.88 -13.54 -37.60
CA PRO A 362 -4.48 -13.43 -37.14
C PRO A 362 -4.24 -14.03 -35.75
N PHE A 363 -5.09 -13.75 -34.75
CA PHE A 363 -4.94 -14.32 -33.42
C PHE A 363 -5.11 -15.85 -33.40
N GLU A 364 -5.94 -16.42 -34.28
CA GLU A 364 -6.16 -17.87 -34.35
C GLU A 364 -4.94 -18.59 -34.90
N LYS A 365 -4.30 -17.99 -35.92
CA LYS A 365 -3.03 -18.48 -36.47
C LYS A 365 -1.91 -18.41 -35.44
N GLU A 366 -1.78 -17.28 -34.75
CA GLU A 366 -0.79 -17.12 -33.69
C GLU A 366 -1.05 -18.10 -32.55
N PHE A 367 -2.31 -18.33 -32.16
CA PHE A 367 -2.66 -19.29 -31.13
C PHE A 367 -2.27 -20.71 -31.51
N LEU A 368 -2.56 -21.15 -32.74
CA LEU A 368 -2.14 -22.46 -33.25
C LEU A 368 -0.60 -22.58 -33.30
N THR A 369 0.10 -21.54 -33.75
CA THR A 369 1.58 -21.50 -33.75
C THR A 369 2.17 -21.63 -32.35
N VAL A 370 1.56 -20.97 -31.35
CA VAL A 370 2.00 -21.08 -29.95
C VAL A 370 1.64 -22.46 -29.38
N LEU A 371 0.48 -23.02 -29.75
CA LEU A 371 0.01 -24.32 -29.26
C LEU A 371 0.88 -25.48 -29.77
N PHE A 372 1.27 -25.46 -31.06
CA PHE A 372 2.05 -26.52 -31.71
C PHE A 372 3.57 -26.24 -31.74
N GLU A 373 4.05 -25.32 -30.91
CA GLU A 373 5.48 -24.97 -30.90
C GLU A 373 6.37 -26.13 -30.44
N SER A 374 5.99 -26.80 -29.35
CA SER A 374 6.77 -27.93 -28.81
C SER A 374 6.73 -29.15 -29.75
N HIS A 375 5.62 -29.34 -30.46
CA HIS A 375 5.39 -30.46 -31.36
C HIS A 375 4.51 -30.02 -32.53
N ALA A 376 5.02 -30.19 -33.75
CA ALA A 376 4.35 -29.69 -34.96
C ALA A 376 2.97 -30.34 -35.20
N ASP A 377 2.80 -31.61 -34.84
CA ASP A 377 1.61 -32.39 -35.20
C ASP A 377 0.57 -32.52 -34.08
N TYR A 378 0.95 -32.26 -32.82
CA TYR A 378 0.04 -32.41 -31.69
C TYR A 378 0.41 -31.53 -30.51
N PHE A 379 -0.54 -31.31 -29.60
CA PHE A 379 -0.32 -30.67 -28.31
C PHE A 379 -0.91 -31.55 -27.21
N SER A 380 -0.09 -31.97 -26.25
CA SER A 380 -0.53 -32.69 -25.05
C SER A 380 -0.50 -31.76 -23.84
N THR A 381 -1.64 -31.68 -23.13
CA THR A 381 -1.74 -30.93 -21.87
C THR A 381 -0.83 -31.49 -20.77
N ILE A 382 -0.63 -32.82 -20.72
CA ILE A 382 0.23 -33.48 -19.73
C ILE A 382 1.70 -33.18 -20.02
N GLU A 383 2.14 -33.41 -21.26
CA GLU A 383 3.53 -33.18 -21.66
C GLU A 383 3.91 -31.71 -21.52
N PHE A 384 3.01 -30.81 -21.95
CA PHE A 384 3.21 -29.38 -21.81
C PHE A 384 3.35 -28.97 -20.34
N GLN A 385 2.46 -29.44 -19.47
CA GLN A 385 2.54 -29.15 -18.04
C GLN A 385 3.88 -29.59 -17.45
N LYS A 386 4.32 -30.81 -17.82
CA LYS A 386 5.59 -31.40 -17.38
C LYS A 386 6.78 -30.60 -17.91
N GLU A 387 6.78 -30.21 -19.18
CA GLU A 387 7.82 -29.40 -19.80
C GLU A 387 7.95 -28.03 -19.12
N MET A 388 6.84 -27.32 -18.96
CA MET A 388 6.80 -25.98 -18.35
C MET A 388 7.19 -26.01 -16.87
N SER A 389 6.79 -27.05 -16.13
CA SER A 389 7.19 -27.20 -14.72
C SER A 389 8.70 -27.41 -14.53
N LYS A 390 9.39 -27.98 -15.52
CA LYS A 390 10.82 -28.32 -15.46
C LYS A 390 11.73 -27.27 -16.08
N ALA A 391 11.20 -26.36 -16.91
CA ALA A 391 11.99 -25.40 -17.68
C ALA A 391 11.47 -23.96 -17.50
N PRO A 392 11.90 -23.23 -16.44
CA PRO A 392 11.42 -21.88 -16.15
C PRO A 392 11.60 -20.86 -17.29
N LEU A 393 12.69 -20.97 -18.07
CA LEU A 393 12.93 -20.10 -19.22
C LEU A 393 11.94 -20.36 -20.37
N LYS A 394 11.58 -21.62 -20.61
CA LYS A 394 10.54 -21.98 -21.59
C LYS A 394 9.17 -21.50 -21.13
N SER A 395 8.87 -21.64 -19.84
CA SER A 395 7.66 -21.10 -19.21
C SER A 395 7.54 -19.60 -19.39
N TRP A 396 8.60 -18.85 -19.11
CA TRP A 396 8.63 -17.40 -19.31
C TRP A 396 8.48 -17.02 -20.79
N ALA A 397 9.14 -17.73 -21.71
CA ALA A 397 9.00 -17.51 -23.15
C ALA A 397 7.56 -17.75 -23.63
N PHE A 398 6.94 -18.84 -23.17
CA PHE A 398 5.53 -19.14 -23.45
C PHE A 398 4.59 -18.06 -22.89
N GLN A 399 4.81 -17.62 -21.65
CA GLN A 399 4.05 -16.53 -21.03
C GLN A 399 4.13 -15.25 -21.87
N LYS A 400 5.33 -14.90 -22.36
CA LYS A 400 5.54 -13.74 -23.24
C LYS A 400 4.79 -13.89 -24.57
N LYS A 401 4.81 -15.09 -25.17
CA LYS A 401 4.06 -15.39 -26.41
C LYS A 401 2.55 -15.33 -26.21
N MET A 402 2.03 -15.91 -25.14
CA MET A 402 0.61 -15.77 -24.78
C MET A 402 0.24 -14.30 -24.50
N GLY A 403 1.16 -13.52 -23.94
CA GLY A 403 1.01 -12.08 -23.78
C GLY A 403 0.95 -11.32 -25.11
N ASN A 404 1.71 -11.74 -26.13
CA ASN A 404 1.65 -11.18 -27.48
C ASN A 404 0.38 -11.62 -28.21
N LEU A 405 0.01 -12.90 -28.13
CA LEU A 405 -1.24 -13.43 -28.66
C LEU A 405 -2.45 -12.67 -28.12
N LEU A 406 -2.42 -12.30 -26.83
CA LEU A 406 -3.46 -11.49 -26.22
C LEU A 406 -3.57 -10.11 -26.88
N LYS A 407 -2.45 -9.49 -27.26
CA LYS A 407 -2.43 -8.22 -28.00
C LYS A 407 -3.04 -8.39 -29.38
N THR A 408 -2.71 -9.47 -30.09
CA THR A 408 -3.26 -9.77 -31.40
C THR A 408 -4.76 -10.03 -31.33
N LEU A 409 -5.24 -10.76 -30.30
CA LEU A 409 -6.67 -10.93 -30.05
C LEU A 409 -7.36 -9.60 -29.75
N TYR A 410 -6.73 -8.70 -29.00
CA TYR A 410 -7.27 -7.35 -28.75
C TYR A 410 -7.36 -6.53 -30.05
N ALA A 411 -6.29 -6.52 -30.85
CA ALA A 411 -6.23 -5.83 -32.14
C ALA A 411 -7.30 -6.35 -33.12
N ASP A 412 -7.43 -7.68 -33.25
CA ASP A 412 -8.46 -8.29 -34.07
C ASP A 412 -9.86 -7.96 -33.51
N THR A 413 -10.08 -8.00 -32.20
CA THR A 413 -11.38 -7.65 -31.60
C THR A 413 -11.74 -6.19 -31.90
N ASP A 414 -10.81 -5.26 -31.74
CA ASP A 414 -11.03 -3.84 -32.02
C ASP A 414 -11.31 -3.62 -33.52
N ARG A 415 -10.55 -4.27 -34.41
CA ARG A 415 -10.75 -4.22 -35.88
C ARG A 415 -12.11 -4.76 -36.31
N GLU A 416 -12.51 -5.93 -35.80
CA GLU A 416 -13.74 -6.61 -36.21
C GLU A 416 -15.00 -5.98 -35.58
N THR A 417 -14.88 -5.33 -34.41
CA THR A 417 -16.06 -4.88 -33.65
C THR A 417 -16.22 -3.38 -33.56
N GLY A 418 -15.13 -2.60 -33.47
CA GLY A 418 -15.18 -1.19 -33.12
C GLY A 418 -15.88 -0.91 -31.78
N ALA A 419 -15.95 -1.90 -30.88
CA ALA A 419 -16.84 -1.86 -29.72
C ALA A 419 -16.31 -1.04 -28.52
N TYR A 420 -15.04 -0.64 -28.52
CA TYR A 420 -14.40 0.05 -27.42
C TYR A 420 -14.14 1.52 -27.75
N GLU A 421 -14.39 2.41 -26.78
CA GLU A 421 -14.07 3.84 -26.89
C GLU A 421 -12.56 4.08 -26.77
N VAL A 422 -11.92 3.33 -25.88
CA VAL A 422 -10.46 3.25 -25.75
C VAL A 422 -10.05 1.84 -26.19
N PRO A 423 -9.23 1.69 -27.25
CA PRO A 423 -8.85 0.39 -27.79
C PRO A 423 -8.29 -0.55 -26.72
N LEU A 424 -8.62 -1.84 -26.81
CA LEU A 424 -8.13 -2.89 -25.92
C LEU A 424 -6.60 -3.00 -25.96
N GLU A 425 -5.96 -2.66 -27.07
CA GLU A 425 -4.50 -2.62 -27.19
C GLU A 425 -3.83 -1.71 -26.15
N VAL A 426 -4.49 -0.61 -25.75
CA VAL A 426 -3.98 0.31 -24.72
C VAL A 426 -3.83 -0.39 -23.38
N LYS A 427 -4.76 -1.31 -23.05
CA LYS A 427 -4.69 -2.18 -21.86
C LYS A 427 -3.41 -3.00 -21.80
N SER A 428 -2.89 -3.39 -22.97
CA SER A 428 -1.73 -4.29 -23.09
C SER A 428 -0.37 -3.59 -23.02
N LYS A 429 -0.32 -2.29 -23.33
CA LYS A 429 0.92 -1.50 -23.30
C LYS A 429 1.30 -1.07 -21.89
N PHE A 430 0.32 -0.95 -20.97
CA PHE A 430 0.52 -0.28 -19.69
C PHE A 430 0.35 -1.14 -18.43
N ILE A 431 0.21 -2.48 -18.49
CA ILE A 431 0.63 -3.49 -17.45
C ILE A 431 0.10 -4.92 -17.76
N PRO A 432 0.94 -5.97 -17.68
CA PRO A 432 0.51 -7.37 -17.62
C PRO A 432 0.07 -7.74 -16.20
N GLY A 433 -1.17 -8.20 -16.01
CA GLY A 433 -1.65 -8.70 -14.71
C GLY A 433 -3.12 -8.38 -14.47
N ALA A 434 -3.99 -9.32 -14.81
CA ALA A 434 -5.43 -9.24 -14.57
C ALA A 434 -5.75 -9.06 -13.08
N MET A 435 -6.29 -7.90 -12.68
CA MET A 435 -7.02 -7.74 -11.43
C MET A 435 -7.94 -6.51 -11.51
N SER A 436 -9.19 -6.65 -11.09
CA SER A 436 -10.25 -5.63 -11.22
C SER A 436 -9.87 -4.29 -10.56
N ASN A 437 -10.15 -3.19 -11.27
CA ASN A 437 -9.62 -1.85 -11.02
C ASN A 437 -10.06 -1.18 -9.70
N GLY A 438 -11.18 -1.59 -9.08
CA GLY A 438 -11.75 -0.90 -7.90
C GLY A 438 -10.88 -0.97 -6.63
N PRO A 439 -10.59 -2.17 -6.07
CA PRO A 439 -9.90 -2.29 -4.79
C PRO A 439 -8.45 -1.78 -4.82
N ARG A 440 -7.79 -1.79 -5.98
CA ARG A 440 -6.41 -1.30 -6.12
C ARG A 440 -6.33 0.21 -6.24
N VAL A 441 -7.30 0.87 -6.85
CA VAL A 441 -7.36 2.34 -6.86
C VAL A 441 -7.58 2.84 -5.43
N ALA A 442 -8.51 2.22 -4.67
CA ALA A 442 -8.70 2.50 -3.25
C ALA A 442 -7.43 2.21 -2.43
N LEU A 443 -6.77 1.07 -2.63
CA LEU A 443 -5.50 0.74 -1.96
C LEU A 443 -4.35 1.70 -2.35
N MET A 444 -4.36 2.23 -3.58
CA MET A 444 -3.35 3.18 -4.05
C MET A 444 -3.57 4.57 -3.45
N PHE A 445 -4.82 5.03 -3.39
CA PHE A 445 -5.18 6.24 -2.63
C PHE A 445 -4.90 6.07 -1.13
N PHE A 446 -5.15 4.88 -0.56
CA PHE A 446 -4.81 4.57 0.83
C PHE A 446 -3.29 4.57 1.08
N ARG A 447 -2.48 4.03 0.16
CA ARG A 447 -1.01 4.08 0.25
C ARG A 447 -0.47 5.49 0.12
N VAL A 448 -1.06 6.31 -0.75
CA VAL A 448 -0.74 7.74 -0.87
C VAL A 448 -1.10 8.44 0.43
N PHE A 449 -2.31 8.23 0.96
CA PHE A 449 -2.75 8.75 2.26
C PHE A 449 -1.83 8.32 3.42
N ALA A 450 -1.48 7.04 3.51
CA ALA A 450 -0.56 6.53 4.52
C ALA A 450 0.85 7.12 4.38
N SER A 451 1.34 7.32 3.14
CA SER A 451 2.62 8.00 2.91
C SER A 451 2.58 9.48 3.27
N PHE A 452 1.40 10.12 3.24
CA PHE A 452 1.21 11.49 3.72
C PHE A 452 1.20 11.58 5.24
N ILE A 453 0.64 10.60 5.95
CA ILE A 453 0.77 10.50 7.41
C ILE A 453 2.25 10.35 7.77
N VAL A 454 2.97 9.45 7.09
CA VAL A 454 4.41 9.24 7.31
C VAL A 454 5.22 10.49 6.93
N ALA A 455 4.89 11.18 5.84
CA ALA A 455 5.55 12.42 5.46
C ALA A 455 5.28 13.54 6.47
N GLY A 456 4.04 13.68 6.97
CA GLY A 456 3.71 14.62 8.05
C GLY A 456 4.53 14.36 9.31
N ILE A 457 4.74 13.09 9.66
CA ILE A 457 5.61 12.68 10.78
C ILE A 457 7.09 13.02 10.49
N ILE A 458 7.57 12.79 9.27
CA ILE A 458 8.95 13.14 8.86
C ILE A 458 9.16 14.66 8.78
N ILE A 459 8.10 15.41 8.50
CA ILE A 459 8.09 16.88 8.43
C ILE A 459 8.23 17.50 9.81
N THR A 460 7.57 16.95 10.84
CA THR A 460 7.86 17.33 12.24
C THR A 460 9.34 17.14 12.59
N VAL A 461 10.05 16.28 11.85
CA VAL A 461 11.49 16.03 12.03
C VAL A 461 12.37 16.89 11.08
N THR A 462 11.80 17.58 10.08
CA THR A 462 12.57 18.34 9.08
C THR A 462 12.16 19.82 9.02
N ASN A 463 13.11 20.69 9.39
CA ASN A 463 13.00 22.13 9.65
C ASN A 463 12.61 23.03 8.46
N PHE A 464 11.46 22.78 7.83
CA PHE A 464 10.80 23.70 6.90
C PHE A 464 9.72 24.51 7.62
N SER A 465 9.42 25.74 7.15
CA SER A 465 8.31 26.52 7.73
C SER A 465 7.00 25.76 7.53
N VAL A 466 6.15 25.71 8.57
CA VAL A 466 4.87 24.99 8.55
C VAL A 466 4.06 25.32 7.29
N GLU A 467 4.08 26.59 6.86
CA GLU A 467 3.43 27.06 5.64
C GLU A 467 4.00 26.46 4.35
N THR A 468 5.34 26.41 4.18
CA THR A 468 5.95 25.86 2.95
C THR A 468 5.70 24.36 2.83
N VAL A 469 5.71 23.66 3.95
CA VAL A 469 5.42 22.23 4.01
C VAL A 469 3.97 21.95 3.66
N GLN A 470 3.03 22.64 4.31
CA GLN A 470 1.60 22.44 4.06
C GLN A 470 1.27 22.63 2.58
N LEU A 471 1.87 23.65 1.94
CA LEU A 471 1.69 23.92 0.52
C LEU A 471 2.30 22.83 -0.37
N ALA A 472 3.50 22.35 -0.05
CA ALA A 472 4.17 21.27 -0.77
C ALA A 472 3.39 19.95 -0.67
N ALA A 473 2.92 19.60 0.53
CA ALA A 473 2.12 18.41 0.76
C ALA A 473 0.81 18.45 -0.04
N LEU A 474 0.11 19.59 -0.04
CA LEU A 474 -1.08 19.80 -0.84
C LEU A 474 -0.80 19.67 -2.35
N ALA A 475 0.28 20.28 -2.83
CA ALA A 475 0.66 20.24 -4.24
C ALA A 475 0.97 18.82 -4.71
N VAL A 476 1.76 18.07 -3.94
CA VAL A 476 2.10 16.66 -4.24
C VAL A 476 0.84 15.79 -4.18
N THR A 477 -0.03 15.97 -3.17
CA THR A 477 -1.30 15.22 -3.05
C THR A 477 -2.15 15.43 -4.29
N SER A 478 -2.32 16.70 -4.69
CA SER A 478 -3.14 17.11 -5.82
C SER A 478 -2.59 16.56 -7.13
N LEU A 479 -1.25 16.62 -7.32
CA LEU A 479 -0.58 16.07 -8.49
C LEU A 479 -0.78 14.55 -8.59
N VAL A 480 -0.55 13.82 -7.50
CA VAL A 480 -0.70 12.36 -7.47
C VAL A 480 -2.16 11.98 -7.72
N CYS A 481 -3.12 12.61 -7.03
CA CYS A 481 -4.54 12.35 -7.26
C CYS A 481 -4.95 12.65 -8.71
N GLY A 482 -4.46 13.77 -9.27
CA GLY A 482 -4.67 14.15 -10.67
C GLY A 482 -4.12 13.11 -11.64
N LEU A 483 -2.89 12.63 -11.44
CA LEU A 483 -2.29 11.58 -12.26
C LEU A 483 -3.04 10.25 -12.17
N LEU A 484 -3.51 9.88 -10.96
CA LEU A 484 -4.31 8.67 -10.76
C LEU A 484 -5.66 8.73 -11.46
N LEU A 485 -6.35 9.87 -11.35
CA LEU A 485 -7.62 10.12 -12.03
C LEU A 485 -7.43 10.17 -13.55
N PHE A 486 -6.45 10.92 -14.03
CA PHE A 486 -6.09 10.97 -15.45
C PHE A 486 -5.84 9.56 -15.99
N ARG A 487 -5.05 8.76 -15.27
CA ARG A 487 -4.78 7.38 -15.67
C ARG A 487 -6.05 6.53 -15.72
N HIS A 488 -6.90 6.63 -14.71
CA HIS A 488 -8.14 5.88 -14.60
C HIS A 488 -9.13 6.25 -15.72
N ILE A 489 -9.19 7.52 -16.11
CA ILE A 489 -10.13 8.02 -17.13
C ILE A 489 -9.64 7.67 -18.54
N HIS A 490 -8.34 7.83 -18.82
CA HIS A 490 -7.82 7.72 -20.19
C HIS A 490 -7.40 6.30 -20.60
N TYR A 491 -6.99 5.43 -19.68
CA TYR A 491 -6.39 4.14 -20.04
C TYR A 491 -7.22 2.91 -19.68
N ASN A 492 -8.42 3.08 -19.11
CA ASN A 492 -9.34 1.97 -18.88
C ASN A 492 -10.16 1.70 -20.15
N PRO A 493 -10.02 0.52 -20.78
CA PRO A 493 -10.84 0.15 -21.93
C PRO A 493 -12.29 0.05 -21.47
N ARG A 494 -13.17 0.74 -22.20
CA ARG A 494 -14.60 0.79 -21.92
C ARG A 494 -15.37 0.63 -23.22
N LEU A 495 -16.48 -0.08 -23.17
CA LEU A 495 -17.36 -0.20 -24.32
C LEU A 495 -17.92 1.19 -24.69
N ASN A 496 -17.94 1.49 -25.98
CA ASN A 496 -18.67 2.64 -26.50
C ASN A 496 -20.17 2.28 -26.62
N LYS A 497 -21.00 3.22 -27.09
CA LYS A 497 -22.45 3.00 -27.22
C LYS A 497 -22.77 1.76 -28.07
N GLU A 498 -22.08 1.55 -29.18
CA GLU A 498 -22.28 0.38 -30.05
C GLU A 498 -21.81 -0.92 -29.39
N GLY A 499 -20.71 -0.88 -28.65
CA GLY A 499 -20.21 -2.00 -27.87
C GLY A 499 -21.20 -2.48 -26.81
N TYR A 500 -21.92 -1.56 -26.15
CA TYR A 500 -23.00 -1.93 -25.22
C TYR A 500 -24.17 -2.61 -25.94
N LEU A 501 -24.54 -2.15 -27.14
CA LEU A 501 -25.58 -2.81 -27.95
C LEU A 501 -25.14 -4.21 -28.38
N LEU A 502 -23.89 -4.34 -28.87
CA LEU A 502 -23.32 -5.63 -29.26
C LEU A 502 -23.26 -6.60 -28.06
N ARG A 503 -22.92 -6.09 -26.86
CA ARG A 503 -22.96 -6.86 -25.62
C ARG A 503 -24.37 -7.34 -25.28
N ASP A 504 -25.38 -6.52 -25.50
CA ASP A 504 -26.78 -6.90 -25.30
C ASP A 504 -27.22 -7.96 -26.33
N ASP A 505 -26.80 -7.87 -27.59
CA ASP A 505 -27.01 -8.92 -28.61
C ASP A 505 -26.37 -10.25 -28.17
N TRP A 506 -25.14 -10.22 -27.62
CA TRP A 506 -24.48 -11.40 -27.08
C TRP A 506 -25.17 -11.97 -25.83
N ARG A 507 -25.73 -11.10 -24.97
CA ARG A 507 -26.59 -11.53 -23.86
C ARG A 507 -27.87 -12.18 -24.39
N GLY A 508 -28.40 -11.70 -25.50
CA GLY A 508 -29.49 -12.31 -26.27
C GLY A 508 -29.15 -13.71 -26.74
N PHE A 509 -27.96 -13.90 -27.32
CA PHE A 509 -27.50 -15.22 -27.76
C PHE A 509 -27.29 -16.17 -26.58
N LYS A 510 -26.73 -15.66 -25.47
CA LYS A 510 -26.65 -16.41 -24.22
C LYS A 510 -28.03 -16.81 -23.70
N LEU A 511 -29.01 -15.90 -23.77
CA LEU A 511 -30.39 -16.15 -23.35
C LEU A 511 -31.00 -17.29 -24.17
N TYR A 512 -30.82 -17.26 -25.50
CA TYR A 512 -31.22 -18.35 -26.40
C TYR A 512 -30.61 -19.70 -25.99
N LEU A 513 -29.29 -19.78 -25.84
CA LEU A 513 -28.60 -21.02 -25.43
C LEU A 513 -29.03 -21.50 -24.03
N SER A 514 -29.43 -20.60 -23.14
CA SER A 514 -29.83 -20.92 -21.76
C SER A 514 -31.30 -21.27 -21.59
N THR A 515 -32.16 -20.79 -22.50
CA THR A 515 -33.63 -20.96 -22.49
C THR A 515 -34.06 -21.95 -23.57
N ALA A 516 -33.13 -22.75 -24.08
CA ALA A 516 -33.35 -23.77 -25.08
C ALA A 516 -34.28 -24.87 -24.54
N GLU A 517 -35.57 -24.57 -24.47
CA GLU A 517 -36.62 -25.53 -24.20
C GLU A 517 -36.83 -26.35 -25.47
N GLN A 518 -36.71 -27.67 -25.32
CA GLN A 518 -36.79 -28.72 -26.34
C GLN A 518 -37.99 -28.57 -27.31
N HIS A 519 -39.08 -27.93 -26.86
CA HIS A 519 -40.31 -27.71 -27.64
C HIS A 519 -40.37 -26.39 -28.43
N ARG A 520 -39.50 -25.41 -28.15
CA ARG A 520 -39.46 -24.12 -28.88
C ARG A 520 -38.41 -24.09 -30.00
N LEU A 521 -37.47 -25.03 -30.01
CA LEU A 521 -36.39 -25.11 -30.99
C LEU A 521 -36.71 -26.17 -32.05
N GLN A 522 -37.46 -25.78 -33.08
CA GLN A 522 -37.96 -26.71 -34.11
C GLN A 522 -36.85 -27.37 -34.98
N ASN A 523 -35.58 -26.97 -34.83
CA ASN A 523 -34.44 -27.41 -35.66
C ASN A 523 -33.16 -27.70 -34.85
N LEU A 524 -33.27 -28.40 -33.72
CA LEU A 524 -32.08 -28.86 -32.98
C LEU A 524 -31.42 -30.02 -33.74
N THR A 525 -30.23 -29.77 -34.30
CA THR A 525 -29.40 -30.81 -34.95
C THR A 525 -28.12 -31.05 -34.14
N PRO A 526 -27.54 -32.27 -34.20
CA PRO A 526 -26.21 -32.53 -33.63
C PRO A 526 -25.15 -31.51 -34.12
N ASP A 527 -25.20 -31.12 -35.40
CA ASP A 527 -24.30 -30.10 -35.96
C ASP A 527 -24.46 -28.74 -35.27
N LEU A 528 -25.69 -28.35 -34.93
CA LEU A 528 -25.96 -27.10 -34.22
C LEU A 528 -25.41 -27.15 -32.80
N PHE A 529 -25.52 -28.30 -32.14
CA PHE A 529 -24.95 -28.53 -30.82
C PHE A 529 -23.44 -28.33 -30.82
N GLU A 530 -22.75 -28.99 -31.73
CA GLU A 530 -21.29 -28.89 -31.89
C GLU A 530 -20.87 -27.46 -32.21
N LYS A 531 -21.58 -26.81 -33.14
CA LYS A 531 -21.31 -25.43 -33.56
C LYS A 531 -21.38 -24.42 -32.42
N TYR A 532 -22.29 -24.59 -31.46
CA TYR A 532 -22.49 -23.64 -30.36
C TYR A 532 -21.88 -24.06 -29.03
N LEU A 533 -21.30 -25.26 -28.95
CA LEU A 533 -20.58 -25.73 -27.76
C LEU A 533 -19.46 -24.77 -27.30
N PRO A 534 -18.59 -24.23 -28.18
CA PRO A 534 -17.58 -23.24 -27.78
C PRO A 534 -18.17 -22.00 -27.10
N TYR A 535 -19.33 -21.54 -27.57
CA TYR A 535 -19.99 -20.36 -27.01
C TYR A 535 -20.68 -20.66 -25.68
N ALA A 536 -21.24 -21.87 -25.53
CA ALA A 536 -21.74 -22.35 -24.24
C ALA A 536 -20.61 -22.41 -23.19
N MET A 537 -19.38 -22.74 -23.62
CA MET A 537 -18.20 -22.78 -22.76
C MET A 537 -17.79 -21.40 -22.22
N ILE A 538 -17.65 -20.40 -23.09
CA ILE A 538 -17.31 -19.04 -22.63
C ILE A 538 -18.38 -18.46 -21.69
N PHE A 539 -19.65 -18.85 -21.88
CA PHE A 539 -20.77 -18.44 -21.05
C PHE A 539 -20.95 -19.27 -19.77
N LYS A 540 -20.24 -20.40 -19.64
CA LYS A 540 -20.35 -21.39 -18.55
C LYS A 540 -21.79 -21.91 -18.39
N ILE A 541 -22.45 -22.23 -19.51
CA ILE A 541 -23.84 -22.74 -19.55
C ILE A 541 -23.95 -24.10 -20.28
N GLU A 542 -22.85 -24.82 -20.41
CA GLU A 542 -22.74 -26.10 -21.12
C GLU A 542 -23.69 -27.16 -20.57
N LYS A 543 -23.92 -27.20 -19.26
CA LYS A 543 -24.91 -28.09 -18.64
C LYS A 543 -26.33 -27.80 -19.13
N LYS A 544 -26.70 -26.52 -19.21
CA LYS A 544 -28.02 -26.11 -19.71
C LYS A 544 -28.15 -26.37 -21.21
N TRP A 545 -27.07 -26.10 -21.95
CA TRP A 545 -27.02 -26.35 -23.38
C TRP A 545 -27.11 -27.85 -23.71
N ALA A 546 -26.34 -28.71 -23.03
CA ALA A 546 -26.39 -30.16 -23.21
C ALA A 546 -27.79 -30.73 -22.90
N LYS A 547 -28.44 -30.23 -21.83
CA LYS A 547 -29.78 -30.68 -21.44
C LYS A 547 -30.82 -30.50 -22.54
N ALA A 548 -30.70 -29.48 -23.38
CA ALA A 548 -31.61 -29.25 -24.51
C ALA A 548 -31.56 -30.40 -25.55
N PHE A 549 -30.51 -31.22 -25.53
CA PHE A 549 -30.29 -32.33 -26.45
C PHE A 549 -30.35 -33.70 -25.77
N ASP A 550 -30.62 -33.81 -24.46
CA ASP A 550 -30.64 -35.10 -23.73
C ASP A 550 -31.60 -36.13 -24.35
N SER A 551 -32.67 -35.67 -25.01
CA SER A 551 -33.64 -36.51 -25.72
C SER A 551 -33.16 -37.06 -27.07
N MET A 552 -32.15 -36.41 -27.66
CA MET A 552 -31.54 -36.80 -28.92
C MET A 552 -30.27 -37.53 -28.54
N ASN A 553 -30.21 -38.85 -28.69
CA ASN A 553 -29.00 -39.62 -28.39
C ASN A 553 -27.82 -39.09 -29.22
N LEU A 554 -27.05 -38.16 -28.65
CA LEU A 554 -26.06 -37.38 -29.40
C LEU A 554 -24.91 -38.30 -29.79
N PRO A 555 -24.59 -38.42 -31.10
CA PRO A 555 -23.39 -39.13 -31.51
C PRO A 555 -22.16 -38.40 -30.97
N GLN A 556 -21.08 -39.15 -30.79
CA GLN A 556 -19.79 -38.56 -30.44
C GLN A 556 -19.33 -37.64 -31.58
N PRO A 557 -18.91 -36.39 -31.29
CA PRO A 557 -18.47 -35.46 -32.31
C PRO A 557 -17.26 -35.98 -33.11
N ALA A 558 -17.23 -35.74 -34.42
CA ALA A 558 -16.14 -36.22 -35.29
C ALA A 558 -14.77 -35.65 -34.92
N TRP A 559 -14.75 -34.49 -34.28
CA TRP A 559 -13.54 -33.84 -33.78
C TRP A 559 -13.10 -34.34 -32.39
N TYR A 560 -13.89 -35.18 -31.70
CA TYR A 560 -13.59 -35.73 -30.37
C TYR A 560 -13.56 -37.27 -30.38
N GLY A 561 -12.41 -37.92 -30.20
CA GLY A 561 -12.36 -39.40 -30.22
C GLY A 561 -10.96 -40.01 -30.32
N SER A 562 -10.87 -41.35 -30.37
CA SER A 562 -9.60 -42.09 -30.29
C SER A 562 -8.60 -41.69 -31.37
N GLY A 563 -7.40 -41.29 -30.94
CA GLY A 563 -6.27 -40.96 -31.81
C GLY A 563 -5.84 -42.15 -32.67
N SER A 564 -5.45 -41.87 -33.91
CA SER A 564 -4.97 -42.88 -34.85
C SER A 564 -3.57 -43.35 -34.45
N GLY A 565 -3.50 -44.55 -33.89
CA GLY A 565 -2.28 -45.34 -33.78
C GLY A 565 -2.63 -46.82 -33.97
N GLY A 566 -2.64 -47.29 -35.21
CA GLY A 566 -2.69 -48.72 -35.54
C GLY A 566 -4.10 -49.29 -35.77
N ALA A 567 -4.35 -49.74 -37.00
CA ALA A 567 -5.32 -50.78 -37.26
C ALA A 567 -4.81 -52.10 -36.64
N SER A 568 -5.12 -52.35 -35.38
CA SER A 568 -5.08 -53.70 -34.80
C SER A 568 -5.86 -53.74 -33.48
N ASN A 569 -7.03 -54.40 -33.54
CA ASN A 569 -7.71 -55.06 -32.42
C ASN A 569 -7.70 -54.35 -31.05
N PHE A 570 -8.63 -53.40 -30.86
CA PHE A 570 -9.12 -53.05 -29.52
C PHE A 570 -10.60 -53.42 -29.38
N THR A 571 -10.90 -54.72 -29.45
CA THR A 571 -12.13 -55.34 -28.95
C THR A 571 -11.92 -55.82 -27.52
N GLY A 572 -11.60 -54.89 -26.61
CA GLY A 572 -11.34 -55.23 -25.21
C GLY A 572 -11.55 -54.05 -24.27
N GLY A 573 -12.80 -53.80 -23.86
CA GLY A 573 -13.07 -53.08 -22.61
C GLY A 573 -13.61 -51.65 -22.67
N ILE A 574 -14.31 -51.24 -23.74
CA ILE A 574 -15.28 -50.13 -23.61
C ILE A 574 -16.67 -50.75 -23.66
N SER A 575 -17.24 -50.92 -22.47
CA SER A 575 -18.66 -51.21 -22.29
C SER A 575 -19.48 -50.14 -23.03
N SER A 576 -20.28 -50.64 -23.98
CA SER A 576 -21.49 -50.02 -24.48
C SER A 576 -22.29 -49.36 -23.36
N GLY A 577 -22.50 -48.03 -23.43
CA GLY A 577 -23.50 -47.35 -22.59
C GLY A 577 -23.30 -45.88 -22.23
N GLY A 578 -22.14 -45.25 -22.46
CA GLY A 578 -21.91 -43.84 -22.07
C GLY A 578 -21.87 -42.88 -23.26
N GLY A 579 -22.98 -42.22 -23.60
CA GLY A 579 -23.02 -41.15 -24.60
C GLY A 579 -22.05 -39.99 -24.29
N PHE A 580 -21.64 -39.22 -25.30
CA PHE A 580 -20.79 -38.05 -25.12
C PHE A 580 -21.50 -37.00 -24.25
N SER A 581 -20.98 -36.75 -23.04
CA SER A 581 -21.47 -35.68 -22.17
C SER A 581 -20.63 -34.42 -22.36
N ALA A 582 -21.15 -33.44 -23.10
CA ALA A 582 -20.44 -32.20 -23.36
C ALA A 582 -20.15 -31.40 -22.10
N SER A 583 -21.06 -31.40 -21.11
CA SER A 583 -20.82 -30.68 -19.85
C SER A 583 -19.67 -31.28 -19.03
N VAL A 584 -19.54 -32.62 -19.03
CA VAL A 584 -18.41 -33.32 -18.41
C VAL A 584 -17.14 -33.07 -19.20
N PHE A 585 -17.20 -33.19 -20.54
CA PHE A 585 -16.07 -32.92 -21.43
C PHE A 585 -15.55 -31.49 -21.24
N SER A 586 -16.40 -30.48 -21.39
CA SER A 586 -16.01 -29.06 -21.30
C SER A 586 -15.39 -28.73 -19.95
N ALA A 587 -15.97 -29.24 -18.85
CA ALA A 587 -15.44 -29.02 -17.50
C ALA A 587 -14.05 -29.66 -17.32
N SER A 588 -13.87 -30.94 -17.70
CA SER A 588 -12.57 -31.59 -17.55
C SER A 588 -11.52 -31.10 -18.56
N PHE A 589 -11.94 -30.73 -19.77
CA PHE A 589 -11.08 -30.14 -20.79
C PHE A 589 -10.56 -28.77 -20.36
N ALA A 590 -11.44 -27.86 -19.94
CA ALA A 590 -11.05 -26.55 -19.45
C ALA A 590 -10.15 -26.63 -18.21
N SER A 591 -10.43 -27.56 -17.29
CA SER A 591 -9.58 -27.83 -16.12
C SER A 591 -8.18 -28.31 -16.50
N SER A 592 -8.06 -29.24 -17.45
CA SER A 592 -6.76 -29.74 -17.94
C SER A 592 -5.93 -28.62 -18.57
N PHE A 593 -6.55 -27.82 -19.44
CA PHE A 593 -5.89 -26.66 -20.06
C PHE A 593 -5.47 -25.59 -19.05
N THR A 594 -6.33 -25.28 -18.09
CA THR A 594 -6.02 -24.32 -17.03
C THR A 594 -4.82 -24.80 -16.21
N SER A 595 -4.79 -26.09 -15.86
CA SER A 595 -3.68 -26.70 -15.11
C SER A 595 -2.37 -26.68 -15.92
N ALA A 596 -2.45 -26.99 -17.21
CA ALA A 596 -1.31 -26.97 -18.13
C ALA A 596 -0.74 -25.55 -18.31
N PHE A 597 -1.58 -24.52 -18.43
CA PHE A 597 -1.13 -23.14 -18.61
C PHE A 597 -0.78 -22.43 -17.29
N ALA A 598 -1.27 -22.93 -16.15
CA ALA A 598 -0.89 -22.42 -14.83
C ALA A 598 0.60 -22.68 -14.54
N SER A 599 1.16 -23.82 -14.97
CA SER A 599 2.58 -24.14 -14.75
C SER A 599 3.54 -23.22 -15.51
N SER A 600 3.07 -22.53 -16.55
CA SER A 600 3.84 -21.51 -17.28
C SER A 600 3.53 -20.07 -16.86
N GLY A 601 2.65 -19.85 -15.88
CA GLY A 601 2.20 -18.51 -15.48
C GLY A 601 1.31 -17.80 -16.54
N ALA A 602 0.91 -18.51 -17.59
CA ALA A 602 0.07 -18.02 -18.67
C ALA A 602 -1.44 -18.26 -18.43
N GLY A 603 -1.80 -18.98 -17.36
CA GLY A 603 -3.17 -19.19 -16.92
C GLY A 603 -3.84 -17.86 -16.55
N GLY A 604 -4.54 -17.25 -17.50
CA GLY A 604 -5.28 -16.01 -17.29
C GLY A 604 -6.43 -16.20 -16.31
N GLY A 605 -6.17 -15.97 -15.02
CA GLY A 605 -7.21 -16.03 -14.00
C GLY A 605 -6.67 -16.02 -12.57
N GLY A 606 -6.37 -14.82 -12.04
CA GLY A 606 -6.17 -14.63 -10.60
C GLY A 606 -7.50 -14.74 -9.86
N GLY A 607 -7.60 -15.72 -8.96
CA GLY A 607 -8.70 -15.90 -8.02
C GLY A 607 -8.27 -16.81 -6.88
N GLY A 608 -7.76 -16.22 -5.81
CA GLY A 608 -7.61 -16.91 -4.52
C GLY A 608 -9.00 -17.27 -4.00
N GLY A 609 -9.28 -18.56 -3.90
CA GLY A 609 -10.43 -19.12 -3.20
C GLY A 609 -9.92 -19.89 -1.98
N GLY A 610 -10.11 -19.30 -0.80
CA GLY A 610 -9.92 -20.01 0.46
C GLY A 610 -10.91 -21.17 0.56
N GLY A 611 -10.41 -22.34 0.97
CA GLY A 611 -11.22 -23.50 1.24
C GLY A 611 -12.12 -23.26 2.45
N GLY A 612 -13.42 -23.13 2.21
CA GLY A 612 -14.45 -23.27 3.24
C GLY A 612 -14.88 -24.72 3.32
N GLY A 613 -14.31 -25.46 4.27
CA GLY A 613 -14.77 -26.80 4.64
C GLY A 613 -16.11 -26.71 5.37
N GLY A 614 -17.19 -26.94 4.65
CA GLY A 614 -18.52 -27.18 5.22
C GLY A 614 -18.61 -28.61 5.71
N GLY A 615 -18.29 -28.84 6.99
CA GLY A 615 -18.62 -30.07 7.69
C GLY A 615 -20.12 -30.13 7.97
N GLY A 616 -20.86 -30.86 7.13
CA GLY A 616 -22.22 -31.29 7.42
C GLY A 616 -22.19 -32.39 8.47
N GLY A 617 -22.43 -32.04 9.72
CA GLY A 617 -22.77 -32.99 10.78
C GLY A 617 -24.26 -33.32 10.71
N GLY A 618 -24.59 -34.46 10.12
CA GLY A 618 -25.90 -35.08 10.22
C GLY A 618 -25.89 -36.19 11.28
N ALA A 619 -26.85 -36.09 12.20
CA ALA A 619 -27.52 -37.15 12.93
C ALA A 619 -26.67 -38.28 13.57
N SER A 620 -26.56 -38.21 14.89
CA SER A 620 -26.93 -39.27 15.85
C SER A 620 -27.25 -38.62 17.18
#